data_AF-A0A168KLI3-F1
#
_entry.id   AF-A0A168KLI3-F1
#
_cell.length_a   1.000
_cell.length_b   1.000
_cell.length_c   1.000
_cell.angle_alpha   90.00
_cell.angle_beta   90.00
_cell.angle_gamma   90.00
#
_symmetry.space_group_name_H-M   'P 1'
#
loop_
_entity.id
_entity.type
_entity.pdbx_description
1 polymer ?
#
loop_
_entity_poly.entity_id
_entity_poly.type
_entity_poly.pdbx_seq_one_letter_code
_entity_poly.pdbx_strand_id
1 'polypeptide(L)' 'SQQQQRPPNDNNNELYCICKRPYDVKEFMIACDKCNEWFHGECIEISEKQSEFIDLYYCANCAKRKFFLKVVYYNM' A
#
# COMPACT_ATOMS: atom_id res chain seq x y z
N SER A 1 -2.66 12.27 -8.69
CA SER A 1 -3.31 11.05 -8.17
C SER A 1 -2.37 9.87 -8.41
N GLN A 2 -2.24 8.94 -7.46
CA GLN A 2 -1.27 7.82 -7.52
C GLN A 2 -1.55 6.79 -8.65
N GLN A 3 -2.51 7.08 -9.54
CA GLN A 3 -3.22 6.19 -10.45
C GLN A 3 -2.37 5.57 -11.58
N GLN A 4 -1.06 5.81 -11.66
CA GLN A 4 -0.23 5.31 -12.78
C GLN A 4 1.18 4.89 -12.36
N GLN A 5 1.44 4.69 -11.08
CA GLN A 5 2.73 4.16 -10.69
C GLN A 5 2.67 2.64 -10.83
N ARG A 6 3.44 2.11 -11.79
CA ARG A 6 3.78 0.68 -11.81
C ARG A 6 4.85 0.44 -10.75
N PRO A 7 4.91 -0.76 -10.13
CA PRO A 7 6.06 -1.10 -9.32
C PRO A 7 7.36 -0.90 -10.13
N PRO A 8 8.44 -0.41 -9.49
CA PRO A 8 9.66 0.01 -10.19
C PRO A 8 10.39 -1.14 -10.89
N ASN A 9 10.03 -2.39 -10.61
CA ASN A 9 10.56 -3.57 -11.27
C ASN A 9 9.41 -4.46 -11.78
N ASP A 10 9.22 -4.50 -13.09
CA ASP A 10 8.22 -5.35 -13.76
C ASP A 10 8.78 -6.72 -14.17
N ASN A 11 10.02 -7.06 -13.77
CA ASN A 11 10.58 -8.38 -14.01
C ASN A 11 9.78 -9.43 -13.22
N ASN A 12 9.36 -10.49 -13.90
CA ASN A 12 8.45 -11.54 -13.41
C ASN A 12 8.98 -12.38 -12.23
N ASN A 13 10.15 -12.04 -11.69
CA ASN A 13 10.79 -12.69 -10.55
C ASN A 13 10.57 -11.91 -9.24
N GLU A 14 10.17 -10.64 -9.28
CA GLU A 14 9.96 -9.86 -8.07
C GLU A 14 8.56 -10.12 -7.50
N LEU A 15 8.50 -10.46 -6.22
CA LEU A 15 7.25 -10.81 -5.54
C LEU A 15 6.77 -9.64 -4.71
N TYR A 16 5.53 -9.23 -4.97
CA TYR A 16 4.88 -8.14 -4.28
C TYR A 16 3.75 -8.62 -3.40
N CYS A 17 3.16 -7.67 -2.67
CA CYS A 17 1.98 -7.85 -1.84
C CYS A 17 2.21 -8.85 -0.70
N ILE A 18 1.18 -8.99 0.14
CA ILE A 18 1.10 -10.05 1.15
C ILE A 18 0.91 -11.44 0.52
N CYS A 19 0.40 -11.51 -0.71
CA CYS A 19 0.16 -12.77 -1.41
C CYS A 19 1.40 -13.34 -2.13
N LYS A 20 2.52 -12.60 -2.16
CA LYS A 20 3.78 -13.02 -2.78
C LYS A 20 3.61 -13.50 -4.23
N ARG A 21 2.87 -12.70 -5.02
CA ARG A 21 2.68 -12.90 -6.46
C ARG A 21 3.48 -11.85 -7.24
N PRO A 22 3.95 -12.16 -8.46
CA PRO A 22 4.57 -11.16 -9.32
C PRO A 22 3.52 -10.13 -9.77
N TYR A 23 4.02 -9.03 -10.34
CA TYR A 23 3.17 -8.00 -10.93
C TYR A 23 2.46 -8.52 -12.20
N ASP A 24 1.15 -8.32 -12.29
CA ASP A 24 0.36 -8.47 -13.52
C ASP A 24 -0.20 -7.11 -13.92
N VAL A 25 0.00 -6.72 -15.18
CA VAL A 25 -0.52 -5.46 -15.76
C VAL A 25 -2.04 -5.35 -15.70
N LYS A 26 -2.76 -6.47 -15.58
CA LYS A 26 -4.23 -6.51 -15.46
C LYS A 26 -4.73 -6.26 -14.04
N GLU A 27 -3.86 -6.37 -13.04
CA GLU A 27 -4.22 -6.17 -11.64
C GLU A 27 -3.81 -4.77 -11.18
N PHE A 28 -4.75 -4.05 -10.56
CA PHE A 28 -4.45 -2.77 -9.92
C PHE A 28 -3.62 -3.00 -8.64
N MET A 29 -2.60 -2.17 -8.45
CA MET A 29 -1.78 -2.14 -7.25
C MET A 29 -1.62 -0.72 -6.68
N ILE A 30 -1.47 -0.63 -5.37
CA ILE A 30 -1.20 0.62 -4.64
C ILE A 30 0.07 0.46 -3.77
N ALA A 31 0.88 1.52 -3.71
CA ALA A 31 2.08 1.56 -2.90
C ALA A 31 1.78 2.10 -1.49
N CYS A 32 2.39 1.51 -0.46
CA CYS A 32 2.32 2.08 0.87
C CYS A 32 3.28 3.26 1.02
N ASP A 33 2.76 4.44 1.37
CA ASP A 33 3.53 5.68 1.55
C ASP A 33 4.56 5.65 2.69
N LYS A 34 4.64 4.56 3.46
CA LYS A 34 5.61 4.39 4.55
C LYS A 34 6.72 3.39 4.23
N CYS A 35 6.37 2.21 3.72
CA CYS A 35 7.35 1.15 3.45
C CYS A 35 7.68 0.99 1.97
N ASN A 36 7.00 1.73 1.07
CA ASN A 36 7.15 1.63 -0.38
C ASN A 36 6.89 0.22 -0.95
N GLU A 37 6.29 -0.68 -0.17
CA GLU A 37 5.82 -1.98 -0.68
C GLU A 37 4.51 -1.83 -1.46
N TRP A 38 4.33 -2.70 -2.44
CA TRP A 38 3.19 -2.71 -3.36
C TRP A 38 2.17 -3.79 -3.00
N PHE A 39 0.88 -3.46 -3.10
CA PHE A 39 -0.21 -4.35 -2.73
C PHE A 39 -1.27 -4.40 -3.82
N HIS A 40 -1.73 -5.60 -4.19
CA HIS A 40 -2.90 -5.75 -5.06
C HIS A 40 -4.13 -5.22 -4.35
N GLY A 41 -4.93 -4.41 -5.03
CA GLY A 41 -6.16 -3.84 -4.47
C GLY A 41 -7.10 -4.91 -3.90
N GLU A 42 -7.26 -6.03 -4.62
CA GLU A 42 -8.05 -7.17 -4.17
C GLU A 42 -7.55 -7.77 -2.84
N CYS A 43 -6.24 -7.90 -2.66
CA CYS A 43 -5.65 -8.46 -1.44
C CYS A 43 -5.85 -7.59 -0.19
N ILE A 44 -6.21 -6.32 -0.37
CA ILE A 44 -6.40 -5.34 0.72
C ILE A 44 -7.80 -4.72 0.70
N GLU A 45 -8.72 -5.29 -0.10
CA GLU A 45 -10.12 -4.84 -0.24
C GLU A 45 -10.28 -3.37 -0.69
N ILE A 46 -9.39 -2.90 -1.57
CA ILE A 46 -9.46 -1.58 -2.19
C ILE A 46 -9.63 -1.75 -3.69
N SER A 47 -10.76 -1.29 -4.22
CA SER A 47 -10.98 -1.20 -5.66
C SER A 47 -10.19 -0.05 -6.28
N GLU A 48 -9.85 -0.17 -7.56
CA GLU A 48 -9.19 0.90 -8.33
C GLU A 48 -9.98 2.23 -8.23
N LYS A 49 -11.32 2.17 -8.31
CA LYS A 49 -12.18 3.35 -8.14
C LYS A 49 -12.09 3.99 -6.75
N GLN A 50 -11.97 3.20 -5.68
CA GLN A 50 -11.76 3.76 -4.34
C GLN A 50 -10.39 4.41 -4.22
N SER A 51 -9.36 3.83 -4.87
CA SER A 51 -8.00 4.37 -4.86
C SER A 51 -7.89 5.79 -5.42
N GLU A 52 -8.81 6.18 -6.31
CA GLU A 52 -8.88 7.54 -6.85
C GLU A 52 -9.06 8.62 -5.78
N PHE A 53 -9.65 8.24 -4.64
CA PHE A 53 -9.93 9.12 -3.50
C PHE A 53 -8.91 8.92 -2.35
N ILE A 54 -7.86 8.14 -2.56
CA ILE A 54 -6.82 7.88 -1.56
C ILE A 54 -5.60 8.76 -1.86
N ASP A 55 -5.38 9.77 -1.02
CA ASP A 55 -4.17 10.61 -1.11
C ASP A 55 -2.93 9.90 -0.56
N LEU A 56 -3.10 9.14 0.53
CA LEU A 56 -2.07 8.37 1.20
C LEU A 56 -2.60 7.00 1.62
N TYR A 57 -1.89 5.94 1.25
CA TYR A 57 -2.17 4.57 1.64
C TYR A 57 -1.14 4.05 2.64
N TYR A 58 -1.63 3.48 3.74
CA TYR A 58 -0.80 2.78 4.73
C TYR A 58 -1.25 1.32 4.84
N CYS A 59 -0.36 0.37 4.52
CA CYS A 59 -0.64 -1.05 4.67
C CYS A 59 -0.92 -1.42 6.14
N ALA A 60 -1.58 -2.57 6.38
CA ALA A 60 -1.97 -3.00 7.71
C ALA A 60 -0.80 -2.99 8.73
N ASN A 61 0.41 -3.36 8.30
CA ASN A 61 1.61 -3.34 9.14
C ASN A 61 2.02 -1.90 9.52
N CYS A 62 1.99 -0.99 8.54
CA CYS A 62 2.35 0.41 8.74
C CYS A 62 1.29 1.17 9.55
N ALA A 63 0.00 0.85 9.36
CA ALA A 63 -1.11 1.40 10.12
C ALA A 63 -1.07 0.95 11.59
N LYS A 64 -0.85 -0.34 11.88
CA LYS A 64 -0.67 -0.86 13.25
C LYS A 64 0.47 -0.16 13.99
N ARG A 65 1.57 0.17 13.30
CA ARG A 65 2.70 0.93 13.86
C ARG A 65 2.40 2.40 14.16
N LYS A 66 1.30 2.98 13.64
CA LYS A 66 0.88 4.36 13.98
C LYS A 66 0.11 4.47 15.29
N PHE A 67 -0.42 3.36 15.82
CA PHE A 67 -1.19 3.38 17.08
C PHE A 67 -0.32 3.33 18.35
N PHE A 68 0.98 2.99 18.25
CA PHE A 68 1.87 2.91 19.42
C PHE A 68 2.74 4.16 19.66
N LEU A 69 2.61 5.22 18.88
CA LEU A 69 3.49 6.40 18.96
C LEU A 69 2.79 7.74 19.25
N LYS A 70 1.54 7.73 19.71
CA LYS A 70 0.89 8.93 20.27
C LYS A 70 0.42 8.68 21.70
N VAL A 71 1.37 8.44 22.60
CA VAL A 71 1.19 8.80 24.01
C VAL A 71 2.12 9.97 24.27
N VAL A 72 1.68 11.17 23.86
CA VAL A 72 2.19 12.42 24.44
C VAL A 72 1.10 12.90 25.39
N TYR A 73 1.26 12.56 26.66
CA TYR A 73 0.53 13.24 27.73
C TYR A 73 1.01 14.69 27.75
N TYR A 74 0.17 15.63 27.31
CA TYR A 74 0.31 17.01 27.78
C TYR A 74 -0.22 17.03 29.21
N ASN A 75 0.67 16.84 30.18
CA ASN A 75 0.44 17.34 31.53
C ASN A 75 0.75 18.84 31.51
N MET A 76 -0.27 19.64 31.83
CA MET A 76 -0.30 21.08 32.16
C MET A 76 0.77 22.00 31.57
#